data_AF-A0A2N7RY58-F1
#
_entry.id   AF-A0A2N7RY58-F1
#
_cell.length_a   1.000
_cell.length_b   1.000
_cell.length_c   1.000
_cell.angle_alpha   90.00
_cell.angle_beta   90.00
_cell.angle_gamma   90.00
#
_symmetry.space_group_name_H-M   'P 1'
#
loop_
_entity.id
_entity.type
_entity.pdbx_description
1 polymer ?
#
loop_
_entity_poly.entity_id
_entity_poly.type
_entity_poly.pdbx_seq_one_letter_code
_entity_poly.pdbx_strand_id
1 'polypeptide(L)'
;MSQIERDLPADYSDALLTLKELIHGAQHRAQRMVNTAMVELYWNIGRIILERQAGQPWGSKVFDRIARDLRAEFPHMKGFSRTNLYNMRAFAEAWGWLGPFKQSSSYAIAN
;
A
#
# COMPACT_ATOMS: atom_id res chain seq x y z
N MET A 1 3.10 28.26 29.25
CA MET A 1 2.84 26.99 29.96
C MET A 1 1.49 27.11 30.65
N SER A 2 0.55 26.23 30.33
CA SER A 2 -0.80 26.27 30.93
C SER A 2 -0.77 25.72 32.35
N GLN A 3 -1.74 26.08 33.19
CA GLN A 3 -1.80 25.64 34.60
C GLN A 3 -1.87 24.10 34.72
N ILE A 4 -2.41 23.42 33.70
CA ILE A 4 -2.47 21.96 33.57
C ILE A 4 -1.07 21.35 33.47
N GLU A 5 -0.12 21.99 32.78
CA GLU A 5 1.24 21.45 32.61
C GLU A 5 2.05 21.46 33.92
N ARG A 6 1.65 22.27 34.92
CA ARG A 6 2.31 22.33 36.23
C ARG A 6 1.80 21.29 37.23
N ASP A 7 0.60 20.76 37.01
CA ASP A 7 -0.06 19.76 37.88
C ASP A 7 0.08 18.33 37.34
N LEU A 8 0.94 18.09 36.35
CA LEU A 8 1.14 16.75 35.81
C LEU A 8 1.93 15.88 36.80
N PRO A 9 1.53 14.61 36.98
CA PRO A 9 2.32 13.63 37.73
C PRO A 9 3.74 13.52 37.20
N ALA A 10 4.69 13.19 38.09
CA ALA A 10 6.11 13.10 37.74
C ALA A 10 6.41 12.07 36.63
N ASP A 11 5.59 11.03 36.50
CA ASP A 11 5.69 9.95 35.52
C ASP A 11 4.92 10.23 34.21
N TYR A 12 4.25 11.37 34.09
CA TYR A 12 3.43 11.69 32.92
C TYR A 12 4.22 11.63 31.60
N SER A 13 5.43 12.20 31.58
CA SER A 13 6.27 12.23 30.38
C SER A 13 6.65 10.83 29.91
N ASP A 14 6.97 9.94 30.85
CA ASP A 14 7.35 8.55 30.57
C ASP A 14 6.14 7.75 30.08
N ALA A 15 4.98 7.93 30.71
CA ALA A 15 3.73 7.33 30.27
C ALA A 15 3.36 7.82 28.85
N LEU A 16 3.48 9.12 28.57
CA LEU A 16 3.21 9.69 27.25
C LEU A 16 4.17 9.17 26.18
N LEU A 17 5.46 9.03 26.50
CA LEU A 17 6.44 8.43 25.59
C LEU A 17 6.07 6.98 25.26
N THR A 18 5.76 6.19 26.28
CA THR A 18 5.33 4.79 26.13
C THR A 18 4.09 4.67 25.24
N LEU A 19 3.10 5.55 25.43
CA LEU A 19 1.88 5.57 24.60
C LEU A 19 2.20 5.93 23.14
N LYS A 20 3.08 6.91 22.90
CA LYS A 20 3.49 7.30 21.54
C LYS A 20 4.19 6.13 20.84
N GLU A 21 5.09 5.44 21.51
CA GLU A 21 5.80 4.28 20.96
C GLU A 21 4.84 3.14 20.61
N LEU A 22 3.88 2.84 21.49
CA LEU A 22 2.84 1.86 21.24
C LEU A 22 2.03 2.20 19.98
N ILE A 23 1.60 3.46 19.85
CA ILE A 23 0.82 3.97 18.72
C ILE A 23 1.64 3.87 17.42
N HIS A 24 2.89 4.35 17.43
CA HIS A 24 3.75 4.26 16.25
C HIS A 24 4.00 2.82 15.84
N GLY A 25 4.27 1.93 16.80
CA GLY A 25 4.44 0.51 16.54
C GLY A 25 3.20 -0.12 15.88
N ALA A 26 2.00 0.22 16.36
CA ALA A 26 0.73 -0.24 15.78
C ALA A 26 0.52 0.30 14.36
N GLN A 27 0.73 1.61 14.15
CA GLN A 27 0.60 2.24 12.84
C GLN A 27 1.57 1.64 11.81
N HIS A 28 2.84 1.42 12.18
CA HIS A 28 3.82 0.81 11.29
C HIS A 28 3.44 -0.63 10.90
N ARG A 29 2.92 -1.43 11.84
CA ARG A 29 2.41 -2.78 11.54
C ARG A 29 1.25 -2.73 10.55
N ALA A 30 0.26 -1.88 10.81
CA ALA A 30 -0.90 -1.71 9.93
C ALA A 30 -0.46 -1.27 8.52
N GLN A 31 0.42 -0.28 8.43
CA GLN A 31 0.92 0.22 7.14
C GLN A 31 1.63 -0.86 6.34
N ARG A 32 2.46 -1.71 6.98
CA ARG A 32 3.13 -2.83 6.29
C ARG A 32 2.14 -3.85 5.74
N MET A 33 1.12 -4.20 6.52
CA MET A 33 0.08 -5.14 6.08
C MET A 33 -0.68 -4.58 4.88
N VAL A 34 -1.11 -3.32 4.95
CA VAL A 34 -1.81 -2.64 3.85
C VAL A 34 -0.91 -2.54 2.62
N ASN A 35 0.35 -2.13 2.77
CA ASN A 35 1.28 -2.02 1.64
C ASN A 35 1.51 -3.37 0.95
N THR A 36 1.66 -4.44 1.74
CA THR A 36 1.85 -5.79 1.20
C THR A 36 0.63 -6.21 0.37
N ALA A 37 -0.58 -6.02 0.91
CA ALA A 37 -1.81 -6.31 0.19
C ALA A 37 -1.97 -5.46 -1.08
N MET A 38 -1.55 -4.19 -1.06
CA MET A 38 -1.61 -3.30 -2.22
C MET A 38 -0.65 -3.74 -3.34
N VAL A 39 0.58 -4.14 -3.00
CA VAL A 39 1.54 -4.67 -3.98
C VAL A 39 1.00 -5.97 -4.61
N GLU A 40 0.43 -6.85 -3.80
CA GLU A 40 -0.18 -8.10 -4.26
C GLU A 40 -1.36 -7.84 -5.20
N LEU A 41 -2.25 -6.93 -4.83
CA LEU A 41 -3.38 -6.51 -5.67
C LEU A 41 -2.89 -6.00 -7.03
N TYR A 42 -1.88 -5.13 -7.05
CA TYR A 42 -1.36 -4.54 -8.29
C TYR A 42 -0.71 -5.58 -9.19
N TRP A 43 0.02 -6.54 -8.61
CA TRP A 43 0.56 -7.67 -9.37
C TRP A 43 -0.55 -8.53 -9.98
N ASN A 44 -1.57 -8.88 -9.19
CA ASN A 44 -2.71 -9.68 -9.65
C ASN A 44 -3.50 -8.99 -10.77
N ILE A 45 -3.71 -7.67 -10.69
CA ILE A 45 -4.34 -6.92 -11.79
C ILE A 45 -3.50 -7.02 -13.06
N GLY A 46 -2.17 -6.88 -12.96
CA GLY A 46 -1.26 -7.04 -14.08
C GLY A 46 -1.35 -8.43 -14.73
N ARG A 47 -1.41 -9.48 -13.90
CA ARG A 47 -1.59 -10.87 -14.34
C ARG A 47 -2.89 -11.06 -15.13
N ILE A 48 -4.00 -10.56 -14.61
CA ILE A 48 -5.30 -10.62 -15.29
C ILE A 48 -5.22 -9.92 -16.65
N ILE A 49 -4.58 -8.75 -16.73
CA ILE A 49 -4.40 -8.02 -17.99
C ILE A 49 -3.59 -8.85 -19.00
N LEU A 50 -2.46 -9.45 -18.59
CA LEU A 50 -1.62 -10.28 -19.45
C LEU A 50 -2.38 -11.51 -19.96
N GLU A 51 -3.09 -12.21 -19.08
CA GLU A 51 -3.87 -13.40 -19.43
C GLU A 51 -4.97 -13.09 -20.44
N ARG A 52 -5.65 -11.93 -20.31
CA ARG A 52 -6.66 -11.50 -21.27
C ARG A 52 -6.03 -11.06 -22.60
N GLN A 53 -4.89 -10.36 -22.55
CA GLN A 53 -4.17 -9.94 -23.76
C GLN A 53 -3.65 -11.11 -24.59
N ALA A 54 -3.32 -12.25 -23.97
CA ALA A 54 -2.92 -13.47 -24.67
C ALA A 54 -4.05 -14.04 -25.56
N GLY A 55 -5.31 -13.89 -25.16
CA GLY A 55 -6.46 -14.34 -25.96
C GLY A 55 -6.97 -13.29 -26.96
N GLN A 56 -6.84 -12.01 -26.64
CA GLN A 56 -7.25 -10.90 -27.51
C GLN A 56 -6.40 -9.65 -27.24
N PRO A 57 -5.72 -9.08 -28.25
CA PRO A 57 -4.92 -7.88 -28.05
C PRO A 57 -5.76 -6.70 -27.54
N TRP A 58 -5.46 -6.23 -26.33
CA TRP A 58 -6.07 -5.02 -25.76
C TRP A 58 -5.23 -3.80 -26.11
N GLY A 59 -5.81 -2.89 -26.89
CA GLY A 59 -5.23 -1.58 -27.20
C GLY A 59 -5.53 -0.52 -26.12
N SER A 60 -5.02 0.70 -26.34
CA SER A 60 -5.10 1.82 -25.40
C SER A 60 -6.52 2.15 -24.91
N LYS A 61 -7.52 2.08 -25.79
CA LYS A 61 -8.93 2.37 -25.45
C LYS A 61 -9.49 1.44 -24.38
N VAL A 62 -9.05 0.18 -24.34
CA VAL A 62 -9.49 -0.79 -23.32
C VAL A 62 -8.94 -0.39 -21.96
N PHE A 63 -7.66 -0.01 -21.90
CA PHE A 63 -7.04 0.49 -20.67
C PHE A 63 -7.70 1.80 -20.19
N ASP A 64 -8.04 2.72 -21.11
CA ASP A 64 -8.78 3.94 -20.77
C ASP A 64 -10.14 3.60 -20.13
N ARG A 65 -10.85 2.60 -20.66
CA ARG A 65 -12.13 2.15 -20.13
C ARG A 65 -11.99 1.51 -18.76
N ILE A 66 -11.06 0.57 -18.59
CA ILE A 66 -10.81 -0.09 -17.30
C ILE A 66 -10.43 0.95 -16.23
N ALA A 67 -9.54 1.89 -16.56
CA ALA A 67 -9.12 2.93 -15.63
C ALA A 67 -10.27 3.88 -15.22
N ARG A 68 -11.28 4.08 -16.07
CA ARG A 68 -12.47 4.85 -15.71
C ARG A 68 -13.41 4.02 -14.84
N ASP A 69 -13.66 2.79 -15.23
CA ASP A 69 -14.62 1.92 -14.54
C ASP A 69 -14.12 1.59 -13.12
N LEU A 70 -12.84 1.28 -12.95
CA LEU A 70 -12.24 1.04 -11.62
C LEU A 70 -12.26 2.29 -10.73
N ARG A 71 -12.07 3.49 -11.29
CA ARG A 71 -12.15 4.73 -10.49
C ARG A 71 -13.57 5.09 -10.11
N ALA A 72 -14.55 4.75 -10.94
CA ALA A 72 -15.96 4.95 -10.63
C ALA A 72 -16.40 4.01 -9.49
N GLU A 73 -15.97 2.76 -9.53
CA GLU A 73 -16.27 1.77 -8.49
C GLU A 73 -15.53 2.04 -7.18
N PHE A 74 -14.26 2.45 -7.26
CA PHE A 74 -13.39 2.66 -6.10
C PHE A 74 -12.94 4.13 -5.99
N PRO A 75 -13.84 5.10 -5.74
CA PRO A 75 -13.54 6.53 -5.80
C PRO A 75 -12.53 7.00 -4.74
N HIS A 76 -12.41 6.27 -3.63
CA HIS A 76 -11.46 6.56 -2.55
C HIS A 76 -10.07 5.94 -2.79
N MET A 77 -9.95 5.00 -3.72
CA MET A 77 -8.68 4.35 -4.03
C MET A 77 -7.91 5.14 -5.09
N LYS A 78 -6.69 5.52 -4.73
CA LYS A 78 -5.72 6.03 -5.71
C LYS A 78 -5.03 4.84 -6.38
N GLY A 79 -4.56 5.03 -7.62
CA GLY A 79 -3.76 4.02 -8.32
C GLY A 79 -4.45 3.33 -9.49
N PHE A 80 -5.71 3.63 -9.82
CA PHE A 80 -6.35 3.07 -11.03
C PHE A 80 -6.26 3.99 -12.25
N SER A 81 -5.10 4.61 -12.46
CA SER A 81 -4.83 5.36 -13.69
C SER A 81 -4.42 4.44 -14.82
N ARG A 82 -4.65 4.88 -16.06
CA ARG A 82 -4.20 4.16 -17.25
C ARG A 82 -2.71 3.82 -17.18
N THR A 83 -1.89 4.82 -16.84
CA THR A 83 -0.44 4.62 -16.68
C THR A 83 -0.15 3.56 -15.61
N ASN A 84 -0.87 3.60 -14.50
CA ASN A 84 -0.66 2.61 -13.44
C ASN A 84 -1.10 1.21 -13.86
N LEU A 85 -2.14 1.06 -14.70
CA LEU A 85 -2.51 -0.24 -15.27
C LEU A 85 -1.43 -0.80 -16.20
N TYR A 86 -0.77 0.06 -17.00
CA TYR A 86 0.42 -0.36 -17.77
C TYR A 86 1.56 -0.78 -16.85
N ASN A 87 1.80 -0.05 -15.75
CA ASN A 87 2.81 -0.41 -14.77
C ASN A 87 2.49 -1.75 -14.08
N MET A 88 1.22 -1.99 -13.72
CA MET A 88 0.77 -3.26 -13.13
C MET A 88 1.01 -4.42 -14.09
N ARG A 89 0.65 -4.26 -15.37
CA ARG A 89 0.94 -5.25 -16.42
C ARG A 89 2.44 -5.52 -16.51
N ALA A 90 3.26 -4.47 -16.64
CA ALA A 90 4.71 -4.61 -16.73
C ALA A 90 5.31 -5.26 -15.47
N PHE A 91 4.76 -4.95 -14.29
CA PHE A 91 5.14 -5.55 -13.03
C PHE A 91 4.84 -7.06 -13.02
N ALA A 92 3.66 -7.48 -13.45
CA ALA A 92 3.31 -8.89 -13.55
C ALA A 92 4.14 -9.64 -14.61
N GLU A 93 4.51 -8.96 -15.70
CA GLU A 93 5.31 -9.52 -16.79
C GLU A 93 6.76 -9.76 -16.33
N ALA A 94 7.34 -8.81 -15.59
CA ALA A 94 8.72 -8.89 -15.12
C ALA A 94 8.92 -9.85 -13.93
N TRP A 95 7.86 -10.14 -13.16
CA TRP A 95 7.95 -11.03 -12.00
C TRP A 95 6.93 -12.18 -12.08
N GLY A 96 7.39 -13.38 -12.45
CA GLY A 96 6.63 -14.64 -12.43
C GLY A 96 6.37 -15.19 -11.03
N TRP A 97 5.85 -14.36 -10.14
CA TRP A 97 5.70 -14.61 -8.72
C TRP A 97 4.55 -15.60 -8.42
N LEU A 98 4.76 -16.57 -7.53
CA LEU A 98 3.75 -17.58 -7.14
C LEU A 98 3.60 -17.72 -5.61
N GLY A 99 4.15 -16.79 -4.81
CA GLY A 99 4.18 -16.87 -3.34
C GLY A 99 3.56 -15.67 -2.60
N PRO A 100 3.56 -15.62 -1.27
CA PRO A 100 3.11 -14.44 -0.52
C PRO A 100 4.19 -13.36 -0.49
N PHE A 101 3.83 -12.11 -0.81
CA PHE A 101 4.75 -10.97 -0.65
C PHE A 101 5.15 -10.85 0.83
N LYS A 102 6.44 -11.03 1.14
CA LYS A 102 6.98 -10.77 2.48
C LYS A 102 7.80 -9.49 2.42
N GLN A 103 7.28 -8.43 3.01
CA GLN A 103 8.08 -7.22 3.21
C GLN A 103 9.11 -7.50 4.31
N SER A 104 10.34 -7.79 3.92
CA SER A 104 11.49 -7.86 4.83
C SER A 104 11.71 -6.47 5.43
N SER A 105 11.75 -6.39 6.76
CA SER A 105 12.09 -5.15 7.47
C SER A 105 13.57 -4.82 7.21
N SER A 106 13.85 -4.10 6.13
CA SER A 106 15.14 -3.43 5.97
C SER A 106 15.08 -2.13 6.78
N TYR A 107 16.13 -1.86 7.56
CA TYR A 107 16.31 -0.82 8.59
C TYR A 107 15.97 -1.22 10.03
N ALA A 108 16.81 -2.09 10.60
CA ALA A 108 17.40 -1.79 11.91
C ALA A 108 18.66 -0.93 11.65
N ILE A 109 18.54 0.39 11.68
CA ILE A 109 19.71 1.21 12.04
C ILE A 109 19.63 1.31 13.56
N ALA A 110 20.46 0.52 14.21
CA ALA A 110 20.89 0.82 15.56
C ALA A 110 21.66 2.15 15.49
N ASN A 111 21.16 3.16 16.20
CA ASN A 111 21.96 4.23 16.75
C ASN A 111 21.26 4.77 18.00
#